data_AF-A0A6B1APX2-F1
#
_entry.id   AF-A0A6B1APX2-F1
#
_cell.length_a   1.000
_cell.length_b   1.000
_cell.length_c   1.000
_cell.angle_alpha   90.00
_cell.angle_beta   90.00
_cell.angle_gamma   90.00
#
_symmetry.space_group_name_H-M   'P 1'
#
loop_
_entity.id
_entity.type
_entity.pdbx_description
1 polymer ?
#
loop_
_entity_poly.entity_id
_entity_poly.type
_entity_poly.pdbx_seq_one_letter_code
_entity_poly.pdbx_strand_id
1 'polypeptide(L)'
;MEEIHESIDTAKIARRAFWASAAFYALIAFEFFYMASPFAAYFYAVYGPGLDILQSIGLTNWTIQFFLPHALEATSSPLIAILEPLGVAMFFGGLIVFAVGAFQIYRAKLLRKDAVMGGIYRKIRHPQYLALMVASLGLLLVWPRFLVLIFTVIVVFLYIALAKAEERICLARYEGYGAYMRETGMFLPKGWLSGFRVNFGVSTIGRLAGWSLVFIATLAVAIAAAFGLRSHAISSLYAHEAPEGVYLAVTEIDEAEMASIVEIAKTSPDVQAALSNLGGSARILGYVMPREMYVSEIPMYLPPGETFGHSAPRNHDGASWKVIFTQAIVGDGEAPVGRDIVRRAFNKTPLFEVRVDKASQRVVGFRPPPATPYYANHQVPLF
;
A
#
# COMPACT_ATOMS: atom_id res chain seq x y z
N MET A 1 -22.54 14.24 -41.04
CA MET A 1 -22.98 12.93 -40.50
C MET A 1 -21.84 12.22 -39.80
N GLU A 2 -20.64 12.20 -40.37
CA GLU A 2 -19.42 11.59 -39.81
C GLU A 2 -18.98 12.24 -38.47
N GLU A 3 -18.94 13.57 -38.39
CA GLU A 3 -18.64 14.32 -37.15
C GLU A 3 -19.63 14.04 -36.00
N ILE A 4 -20.92 13.86 -36.33
CA ILE A 4 -21.96 13.55 -35.33
C ILE A 4 -21.75 12.13 -34.80
N HIS A 5 -21.45 11.18 -35.68
CA HIS A 5 -21.18 9.78 -35.30
C HIS A 5 -19.92 9.68 -34.42
N GLU A 6 -18.84 10.37 -34.79
CA GLU A 6 -17.60 10.43 -34.01
C GLU A 6 -17.78 11.07 -32.63
N SER A 7 -18.63 12.11 -32.53
CA SER A 7 -18.97 12.76 -31.25
C SER A 7 -19.74 11.83 -30.30
N ILE A 8 -20.66 11.01 -30.84
CA ILE A 8 -21.47 10.05 -30.08
C ILE A 8 -20.60 8.91 -29.55
N ASP A 9 -19.70 8.38 -30.38
CA ASP A 9 -18.76 7.32 -29.97
C ASP A 9 -17.76 7.82 -28.91
N THR A 10 -17.26 9.05 -29.06
CA THR A 10 -16.37 9.68 -28.07
C THR A 10 -17.06 9.83 -26.72
N ALA A 11 -18.32 10.28 -26.70
CA ALA A 11 -19.10 10.40 -25.47
C ALA A 11 -19.37 9.03 -24.80
N LYS A 12 -19.63 7.98 -25.60
CA LYS A 12 -19.82 6.62 -25.09
C LYS A 12 -18.54 6.05 -24.48
N ILE A 13 -17.39 6.27 -25.11
CA ILE A 13 -16.08 5.88 -24.59
C ILE A 13 -15.77 6.64 -23.29
N ALA A 14 -15.96 7.96 -23.26
CA ALA A 14 -15.78 8.77 -22.07
C ALA A 14 -16.63 8.27 -20.90
N ARG A 15 -17.91 7.95 -21.15
CA ARG A 15 -18.80 7.39 -20.12
C ARG A 15 -18.31 6.04 -19.58
N ARG A 16 -17.84 5.15 -20.46
CA ARG A 16 -17.27 3.86 -20.04
C ARG A 16 -16.00 4.03 -19.22
N ALA A 17 -15.09 4.91 -19.65
CA ALA A 17 -13.85 5.22 -18.93
C ALA A 17 -14.14 5.85 -17.56
N PHE A 18 -15.12 6.74 -17.48
CA PHE A 18 -15.59 7.32 -16.22
C PHE A 18 -16.06 6.23 -15.24
N TRP A 19 -16.99 5.36 -15.66
CA TRP A 19 -17.48 4.28 -14.80
C TRP A 19 -16.39 3.28 -14.42
N ALA A 20 -15.49 2.95 -15.35
CA ALA A 20 -14.32 2.13 -15.03
C ALA A 20 -13.44 2.80 -13.97
N SER A 21 -13.14 4.10 -14.12
CA SER A 21 -12.34 4.84 -13.14
C SER A 21 -13.03 4.89 -11.77
N ALA A 22 -14.34 5.13 -11.74
CA ALA A 22 -15.12 5.13 -10.52
C ALA A 22 -15.11 3.75 -9.83
N ALA A 23 -15.20 2.67 -10.60
CA ALA A 23 -15.08 1.31 -10.08
C ALA A 23 -13.68 1.05 -9.49
N PHE A 24 -12.60 1.46 -10.15
CA PHE A 24 -11.25 1.32 -9.59
C PHE A 24 -11.02 2.18 -8.36
N TYR A 25 -11.55 3.41 -8.30
CA TYR A 25 -11.54 4.21 -7.08
C TYR A 25 -12.32 3.55 -5.96
N ALA A 26 -13.48 2.97 -6.26
CA ALA A 26 -14.25 2.20 -5.29
C ALA A 26 -13.46 0.99 -4.79
N LEU A 27 -12.74 0.27 -5.67
CA LEU A 27 -11.86 -0.83 -5.27
C LEU A 27 -10.69 -0.35 -4.39
N ILE A 28 -10.01 0.74 -4.75
CA ILE A 28 -8.91 1.30 -3.95
C ILE A 28 -9.42 1.76 -2.58
N ALA A 29 -10.54 2.50 -2.55
CA ALA A 29 -11.13 2.98 -1.30
C ALA A 29 -11.68 1.82 -0.45
N PHE A 30 -12.26 0.81 -1.09
CA PHE A 30 -12.71 -0.41 -0.44
C PHE A 30 -11.52 -1.15 0.19
N GLU A 31 -10.42 -1.33 -0.55
CA GLU A 31 -9.18 -1.94 -0.05
C GLU A 31 -8.68 -1.28 1.22
N PHE A 32 -8.59 0.05 1.23
CA PHE A 32 -8.23 0.80 2.42
C PHE A 32 -9.25 0.61 3.56
N PHE A 33 -10.55 0.78 3.25
CA PHE A 33 -11.61 0.79 4.26
C PHE A 33 -11.79 -0.56 4.93
N TYR A 34 -11.76 -1.67 4.19
CA TYR A 34 -11.99 -2.97 4.81
C TYR A 34 -10.82 -3.40 5.70
N MET A 35 -9.58 -3.03 5.34
CA MET A 35 -8.40 -3.39 6.13
C MET A 35 -8.23 -2.53 7.37
N ALA A 36 -8.47 -1.20 7.26
CA ALA A 36 -8.40 -0.27 8.39
C ALA A 36 -9.59 -0.38 9.36
N SER A 37 -10.61 -1.17 9.00
CA SER A 37 -11.85 -1.32 9.74
C SER A 37 -11.75 -2.43 10.80
N PRO A 38 -12.41 -2.29 11.97
CA PRO A 38 -12.55 -3.36 12.96
C PRO A 38 -13.38 -4.56 12.44
N PHE A 39 -13.92 -4.47 11.22
CA PHE A 39 -14.62 -5.54 10.52
C PHE A 39 -13.73 -6.27 9.49
N ALA A 40 -12.43 -6.02 9.45
CA ALA A 40 -11.51 -6.63 8.48
C ALA A 40 -11.67 -8.16 8.39
N ALA A 41 -11.80 -8.85 9.52
CA ALA A 41 -12.01 -10.30 9.56
C ALA A 41 -13.29 -10.74 8.80
N TYR A 42 -14.39 -9.98 8.89
CA TYR A 42 -15.62 -10.27 8.16
C TYR A 42 -15.44 -10.08 6.65
N PHE A 43 -14.71 -9.05 6.24
CA PHE A 43 -14.41 -8.85 4.82
C PHE A 43 -13.49 -9.93 4.27
N TYR A 44 -12.49 -10.37 5.05
CA TYR A 44 -11.66 -11.52 4.69
C TYR A 44 -12.46 -12.81 4.54
N ALA A 45 -13.50 -13.03 5.35
CA ALA A 45 -14.36 -14.20 5.16
C ALA A 45 -15.11 -14.17 3.81
N VAL A 46 -15.43 -12.98 3.28
CA VAL A 46 -16.15 -12.82 2.01
C VAL A 46 -15.21 -12.85 0.80
N TYR A 47 -14.08 -12.14 0.86
CA TYR A 47 -13.18 -11.96 -0.29
C TYR A 47 -11.94 -12.87 -0.24
N GLY A 48 -11.67 -13.49 0.91
CA GLY A 48 -10.57 -14.44 1.14
C GLY A 48 -10.45 -15.50 0.06
N PRO A 49 -11.54 -16.18 -0.37
CA PRO A 49 -11.46 -17.16 -1.45
C PRO A 49 -10.89 -16.59 -2.76
N GLY A 50 -11.14 -15.32 -3.07
CA GLY A 50 -10.56 -14.66 -4.24
C GLY A 50 -9.06 -14.40 -4.08
N LEU A 51 -8.62 -14.04 -2.88
CA LEU A 51 -7.20 -13.87 -2.56
C LEU A 51 -6.47 -15.22 -2.56
N ASP A 52 -7.10 -16.28 -2.08
CA ASP A 52 -6.56 -17.65 -2.11
C ASP A 52 -6.36 -18.13 -3.55
N ILE A 53 -7.27 -17.80 -4.47
CA ILE A 53 -7.08 -18.10 -5.90
C ILE A 53 -5.85 -17.36 -6.46
N LEU A 54 -5.73 -16.05 -6.19
CA LEU A 54 -4.57 -15.27 -6.61
C LEU A 54 -3.26 -15.81 -6.01
N GLN A 55 -3.31 -16.42 -4.83
CA GLN A 55 -2.14 -17.05 -4.24
C GLN A 55 -1.82 -18.40 -4.88
N SER A 56 -2.82 -19.25 -5.11
CA SER A 56 -2.67 -20.58 -5.70
C SER A 56 -2.02 -20.51 -7.09
N ILE A 57 -2.28 -19.43 -7.82
CA ILE A 57 -1.57 -19.07 -9.02
C ILE A 57 -0.27 -18.42 -8.56
N GLY A 58 0.80 -19.21 -8.36
CA GLY A 58 2.05 -18.74 -7.75
C GLY A 58 2.67 -17.46 -8.38
N LEU A 59 2.32 -17.15 -9.64
CA LEU A 59 2.71 -15.91 -10.33
C LEU A 59 2.04 -14.63 -9.81
N THR A 60 0.91 -14.73 -9.10
CA THR A 60 0.12 -13.58 -8.62
C THR A 60 0.18 -13.39 -7.10
N ASN A 61 0.84 -14.26 -6.36
CA ASN A 61 0.99 -14.16 -4.90
C ASN A 61 1.58 -12.81 -4.44
N TRP A 62 2.55 -12.25 -5.17
CA TRP A 62 3.14 -10.96 -4.82
C TRP A 62 2.15 -9.79 -4.91
N THR A 63 1.05 -9.91 -5.67
CA THR A 63 0.10 -8.81 -5.86
C THR A 63 -0.66 -8.44 -4.59
N ILE A 64 -0.83 -9.40 -3.68
CA ILE A 64 -1.55 -9.20 -2.42
C ILE A 64 -0.63 -8.74 -1.27
N GLN A 65 0.69 -8.72 -1.49
CA GLN A 65 1.68 -8.29 -0.50
C GLN A 65 1.80 -6.77 -0.40
N PHE A 66 2.39 -6.30 0.69
CA PHE A 66 2.79 -4.90 0.80
C PHE A 66 4.16 -4.69 0.11
N PHE A 67 4.55 -3.43 -0.09
CA PHE A 67 5.91 -3.07 -0.53
C PHE A 67 6.58 -2.03 0.37
N LEU A 68 5.86 -1.53 1.38
CA LEU A 68 6.40 -0.75 2.49
C LEU A 68 5.84 -1.33 3.81
N PRO A 69 6.56 -1.20 4.93
CA PRO A 69 6.11 -1.70 6.22
C PRO A 69 4.82 -0.99 6.66
N HIS A 70 3.85 -1.76 7.12
CA HIS A 70 2.61 -1.24 7.71
C HIS A 70 2.49 -1.56 9.21
N ALA A 71 3.00 -2.71 9.66
CA ALA A 71 2.92 -3.14 11.06
C ALA A 71 4.18 -2.84 11.90
N LEU A 72 5.25 -2.32 11.28
CA LEU A 72 6.52 -1.99 11.93
C LEU A 72 6.71 -0.48 11.84
N GLU A 73 6.24 0.23 12.88
CA GLU A 73 6.27 1.69 12.93
C GLU A 73 7.71 2.24 12.92
N ALA A 74 8.66 1.47 13.45
CA ALA A 74 10.06 1.86 13.52
C ALA A 74 10.87 1.34 12.32
N THR A 75 11.40 2.27 11.53
CA THR A 75 12.40 1.99 10.49
C THR A 75 13.61 2.90 10.66
N SER A 76 14.80 2.37 10.42
CA SER A 76 16.05 3.15 10.53
C SER A 76 16.27 4.12 9.36
N SER A 77 15.52 3.96 8.26
CA SER A 77 15.69 4.73 7.03
C SER A 77 14.80 5.98 7.00
N PRO A 78 15.37 7.20 6.96
CA PRO A 78 14.59 8.43 6.83
C PRO A 78 13.73 8.47 5.55
N LEU A 79 14.22 7.83 4.48
CA LEU A 79 13.48 7.72 3.22
C LEU A 79 12.17 6.94 3.39
N ILE A 80 12.16 5.86 4.18
CA ILE A 80 10.93 5.07 4.38
C ILE A 80 10.01 5.82 5.35
N ALA A 81 10.57 6.41 6.41
CA ALA A 81 9.82 7.17 7.41
C ALA A 81 9.06 8.38 6.82
N ILE A 82 9.57 9.03 5.77
CA ILE A 82 8.90 10.20 5.16
C ILE A 82 7.77 9.81 4.19
N LEU A 83 7.70 8.57 3.69
CA LEU A 83 6.75 8.19 2.64
C LEU A 83 5.30 8.20 3.13
N GLU A 84 5.03 7.69 4.33
CA GLU A 84 3.68 7.69 4.90
C GLU A 84 3.14 9.12 5.14
N PRO A 85 3.82 10.02 5.88
CA PRO A 85 3.33 11.38 6.09
C PRO A 85 3.23 12.17 4.78
N LEU A 86 4.14 11.94 3.83
CA LEU A 86 4.03 12.49 2.48
C LEU A 86 2.76 11.96 1.78
N GLY A 87 2.47 10.67 1.90
CA GLY A 87 1.26 10.04 1.39
C GLY A 87 -0.02 10.66 1.94
N VAL A 88 -0.08 10.85 3.26
CA VAL A 88 -1.19 11.55 3.94
C VAL A 88 -1.34 12.97 3.40
N ALA A 89 -0.25 13.73 3.31
CA ALA A 89 -0.27 15.09 2.79
C ALA A 89 -0.74 15.14 1.32
N MET A 90 -0.31 14.20 0.49
CA MET A 90 -0.74 14.08 -0.91
C MET A 90 -2.22 13.72 -1.02
N PHE A 91 -2.71 12.80 -0.18
CA PHE A 91 -4.11 12.40 -0.17
C PHE A 91 -5.03 13.57 0.17
N PHE A 92 -4.83 14.21 1.32
CA PHE A 92 -5.66 15.34 1.75
C PHE A 92 -5.45 16.58 0.87
N GLY A 93 -4.20 16.86 0.46
CA GLY A 93 -3.90 17.94 -0.48
C GLY A 93 -4.61 17.77 -1.81
N GLY A 94 -4.62 16.55 -2.36
CA GLY A 94 -5.38 16.20 -3.56
C GLY A 94 -6.89 16.42 -3.38
N LEU A 95 -7.48 15.96 -2.27
CA LEU A 95 -8.90 16.18 -2.00
C LEU A 95 -9.27 17.68 -1.88
N ILE A 96 -8.42 18.48 -1.25
CA ILE A 96 -8.62 19.94 -1.15
C ILE A 96 -8.60 20.58 -2.55
N VAL A 97 -7.60 20.27 -3.37
CA VAL A 97 -7.51 20.83 -4.74
C VAL A 97 -8.71 20.39 -5.59
N PHE A 98 -9.14 19.13 -5.45
CA PHE A 98 -10.34 18.62 -6.11
C PHE A 98 -11.59 19.41 -5.69
N ALA A 99 -11.79 19.64 -4.39
CA ALA A 99 -12.92 20.40 -3.85
C ALA A 99 -12.93 21.85 -4.36
N VAL A 100 -11.77 22.53 -4.39
CA VAL A 100 -11.61 23.88 -4.96
C VAL A 100 -11.98 23.89 -6.45
N GLY A 101 -11.50 22.90 -7.22
CA GLY A 101 -11.81 22.77 -8.64
C GLY A 101 -13.29 22.50 -8.91
N ALA A 102 -13.91 21.64 -8.09
CA ALA A 102 -15.34 21.34 -8.15
C ALA A 102 -16.16 22.59 -7.84
N PHE A 103 -15.83 23.29 -6.75
CA PHE A 103 -16.51 24.52 -6.38
C PHE A 103 -16.50 25.57 -7.50
N GLN A 104 -15.36 25.75 -8.19
CA GLN A 104 -15.27 26.67 -9.34
C GLN A 104 -16.21 26.27 -10.49
N ILE A 105 -16.26 24.98 -10.86
CA ILE A 105 -17.14 24.49 -11.94
C ILE A 105 -18.61 24.59 -11.54
N TYR A 106 -18.99 24.09 -10.36
CA TYR A 106 -20.38 24.09 -9.92
C TYR A 106 -20.91 25.51 -9.74
N ARG A 107 -20.09 26.44 -9.23
CA ARG A 107 -20.45 27.86 -9.16
C ARG A 107 -20.66 28.47 -10.54
N ALA A 108 -19.80 28.18 -11.51
CA ALA A 108 -19.97 28.67 -12.89
C ALA A 108 -21.24 28.10 -13.54
N LYS A 109 -21.51 26.81 -13.34
CA LYS A 109 -22.73 26.14 -13.82
C LYS A 109 -23.99 26.73 -13.19
N LEU A 110 -23.97 26.99 -11.88
CA LEU A 110 -25.08 27.61 -11.17
C LEU A 110 -25.35 29.04 -11.66
N LEU A 111 -24.29 29.80 -11.93
CA LEU A 111 -24.35 31.16 -12.47
C LEU A 111 -24.57 31.21 -13.99
N ARG A 112 -24.82 30.07 -14.65
CA ARG A 112 -24.98 29.93 -16.11
C ARG A 112 -23.86 30.62 -16.92
N LYS A 113 -22.63 30.60 -16.39
CA LYS A 113 -21.46 31.12 -17.09
C LYS A 113 -20.91 30.07 -18.06
N ASP A 114 -20.26 30.55 -19.12
CA ASP A 114 -19.54 29.72 -20.10
C ASP A 114 -18.34 28.98 -19.48
N ALA A 115 -17.57 28.28 -20.32
CA ALA A 115 -16.44 27.43 -19.91
C ALA A 115 -15.48 28.11 -18.90
N VAL A 116 -15.14 27.39 -17.84
CA VAL A 116 -14.26 27.89 -16.78
C VAL A 116 -12.80 27.78 -17.21
N MET A 117 -12.21 28.91 -17.58
CA MET A 117 -10.79 29.01 -17.98
C MET A 117 -9.94 29.85 -17.00
N GLY A 118 -10.56 30.32 -15.90
CA GLY A 118 -9.90 31.15 -14.88
C GLY A 118 -9.35 30.36 -13.68
N GLY A 119 -8.71 31.07 -12.74
CA GLY A 119 -8.25 30.48 -11.48
C GLY A 119 -7.20 29.37 -11.68
N ILE A 120 -7.47 28.19 -11.13
CA ILE A 120 -6.58 27.01 -11.27
C ILE A 120 -6.56 26.49 -12.71
N TYR A 121 -7.67 26.67 -13.44
CA TYR A 121 -7.81 26.24 -14.84
C TYR A 121 -6.90 27.06 -15.77
N ARG A 122 -6.51 28.28 -15.40
CA ARG A 122 -5.55 29.09 -16.18
C ARG A 122 -4.17 28.41 -16.34
N LYS A 123 -3.77 27.57 -15.39
CA LYS A 123 -2.45 26.90 -15.41
C LYS A 123 -2.53 25.45 -15.90
N ILE A 124 -3.61 24.75 -15.56
CA ILE A 124 -3.80 23.32 -15.81
C ILE A 124 -5.22 23.11 -16.31
N ARG A 125 -5.40 22.41 -17.43
CA ARG A 125 -6.74 22.20 -18.02
C ARG A 125 -7.59 21.22 -17.22
N HIS A 126 -6.97 20.20 -16.64
CA HIS A 126 -7.63 19.15 -15.86
C HIS A 126 -7.13 19.07 -14.41
N PRO A 127 -7.28 20.14 -13.61
CA PRO A 127 -6.73 20.20 -12.26
C PRO A 127 -7.42 19.22 -11.31
N GLN A 128 -8.70 18.90 -11.55
CA GLN A 128 -9.44 17.92 -10.76
C GLN A 128 -8.92 16.49 -10.99
N TYR A 129 -8.66 16.10 -12.24
CA TYR A 129 -8.09 14.79 -12.53
C TYR A 129 -6.68 14.65 -11.97
N LEU A 130 -5.85 15.69 -12.10
CA LEU A 130 -4.55 15.69 -11.44
C LEU A 130 -4.68 15.52 -9.93
N ALA A 131 -5.60 16.25 -9.30
CA ALA A 131 -5.82 16.19 -7.87
C ALA A 131 -6.25 14.79 -7.40
N LEU A 132 -7.12 14.11 -8.16
CA LEU A 132 -7.52 12.73 -7.89
C LEU A 132 -6.38 11.73 -8.15
N MET A 133 -5.56 11.90 -9.19
CA MET A 133 -4.36 11.08 -9.40
C MET A 133 -3.37 11.23 -8.24
N VAL A 134 -3.13 12.45 -7.78
CA VAL A 134 -2.26 12.75 -6.62
C VAL A 134 -2.84 12.14 -5.35
N ALA A 135 -4.16 12.23 -5.16
CA ALA A 135 -4.80 11.59 -4.02
C ALA A 135 -4.67 10.07 -4.05
N SER A 136 -4.85 9.42 -5.21
CA SER A 136 -4.61 7.98 -5.38
C SER A 136 -3.17 7.59 -5.05
N LEU A 137 -2.20 8.37 -5.52
CA LEU A 137 -0.80 8.13 -5.23
C LEU A 137 -0.49 8.32 -3.73
N GLY A 138 -1.10 9.31 -3.08
CA GLY A 138 -1.00 9.50 -1.63
C GLY A 138 -1.57 8.31 -0.87
N LEU A 139 -2.75 7.82 -1.27
CA LEU A 139 -3.38 6.64 -0.67
C LEU A 139 -2.56 5.36 -0.89
N LEU A 140 -1.89 5.23 -2.04
CA LEU A 140 -0.95 4.15 -2.30
C LEU A 140 0.26 4.18 -1.35
N LEU A 141 0.76 5.36 -0.97
CA LEU A 141 1.87 5.46 -0.02
C LEU A 141 1.45 5.15 1.42
N VAL A 142 0.21 5.50 1.79
CA VAL A 142 -0.38 5.15 3.10
C VAL A 142 -0.75 3.66 3.15
N TRP A 143 -1.21 3.10 2.03
CA TRP A 143 -1.63 1.70 1.91
C TRP A 143 -0.86 0.97 0.79
N PRO A 144 0.41 0.61 1.05
CA PRO A 144 1.40 0.27 0.04
C PRO A 144 1.29 -1.18 -0.44
N ARG A 145 0.15 -1.55 -1.03
CA ARG A 145 -0.07 -2.87 -1.65
C ARG A 145 0.23 -2.86 -3.14
N PHE A 146 0.81 -3.95 -3.64
CA PHE A 146 1.03 -4.11 -5.08
C PHE A 146 -0.27 -4.06 -5.90
N LEU A 147 -1.37 -4.59 -5.36
CA LEU A 147 -2.68 -4.50 -5.99
C LEU A 147 -3.15 -3.04 -6.16
N VAL A 148 -2.99 -2.22 -5.12
CA VAL A 148 -3.34 -0.80 -5.14
C VAL A 148 -2.44 -0.03 -6.10
N LEU A 149 -1.16 -0.42 -6.22
CA LEU A 149 -0.24 0.15 -7.21
C LEU A 149 -0.76 -0.08 -8.64
N ILE A 150 -1.16 -1.31 -8.96
CA ILE A 150 -1.72 -1.66 -10.27
C ILE A 150 -2.96 -0.83 -10.56
N PHE A 151 -3.90 -0.74 -9.61
CA PHE A 151 -5.12 0.05 -9.77
C PHE A 151 -4.82 1.55 -9.92
N THR A 152 -3.84 2.08 -9.20
CA THR A 152 -3.40 3.47 -9.30
C THR A 152 -2.87 3.78 -10.70
N VAL A 153 -2.02 2.91 -11.27
CA VAL A 153 -1.52 3.06 -12.65
C VAL A 153 -2.67 3.00 -13.65
N ILE A 154 -3.62 2.06 -13.49
CA ILE A 154 -4.81 1.97 -14.36
C ILE A 154 -5.62 3.26 -14.33
N VAL A 155 -5.91 3.79 -13.14
CA VAL A 155 -6.69 5.03 -12.96
C VAL A 155 -6.01 6.22 -13.64
N VAL A 156 -4.69 6.36 -13.52
CA VAL A 156 -3.93 7.42 -14.21
C VAL A 156 -4.17 7.36 -15.73
N PHE A 157 -4.09 6.18 -16.33
CA PHE A 157 -4.32 6.01 -17.77
C PHE A 157 -5.78 6.22 -18.18
N LEU A 158 -6.73 5.79 -17.35
CA LEU A 158 -8.16 6.06 -17.58
C LEU A 158 -8.44 7.56 -17.59
N TYR A 159 -7.84 8.33 -16.68
CA TYR A 159 -7.99 9.79 -16.68
C TYR A 159 -7.27 10.48 -17.82
N ILE A 160 -6.11 9.98 -18.27
CA ILE A 160 -5.49 10.48 -19.50
C ILE A 160 -6.44 10.28 -20.70
N ALA A 161 -7.09 9.11 -20.78
CA ALA A 161 -8.06 8.84 -21.84
C ALA A 161 -9.31 9.73 -21.72
N LEU A 162 -9.83 9.91 -20.52
CA LEU A 162 -11.01 10.74 -20.24
C LEU A 162 -10.76 12.21 -20.55
N ALA A 163 -9.62 12.76 -20.10
CA ALA A 163 -9.21 14.13 -20.38
C ALA A 163 -9.12 14.40 -21.89
N LYS A 164 -8.58 13.45 -22.67
CA LYS A 164 -8.52 13.58 -24.14
C LYS A 164 -9.89 13.54 -24.80
N ALA A 165 -10.79 12.68 -24.32
CA ALA A 165 -12.15 12.62 -24.83
C ALA A 165 -12.92 13.92 -24.55
N GLU A 166 -12.76 14.46 -23.33
CA GLU A 166 -13.34 15.75 -22.96
C GLU A 166 -12.76 16.91 -23.75
N GLU A 167 -11.45 16.93 -23.99
CA GLU A 167 -10.82 17.95 -24.84
C GLU A 167 -11.39 17.97 -26.26
N ARG A 168 -11.66 16.79 -26.84
CA ARG A 168 -12.32 16.71 -28.17
C ARG A 168 -13.73 17.27 -28.15
N ILE A 169 -14.52 16.94 -27.13
CA ILE A 169 -15.88 17.48 -26.97
C ILE A 169 -15.82 19.00 -26.77
N CYS A 170 -14.87 19.50 -25.99
CA CYS A 170 -14.69 20.92 -25.73
C CYS A 170 -14.24 21.69 -26.98
N LEU A 171 -13.34 21.12 -27.80
CA LEU A 171 -12.92 21.70 -29.08
C LEU A 171 -14.10 21.84 -30.05
N ALA A 172 -15.00 20.87 -30.08
CA ALA A 172 -16.19 20.91 -30.94
C ALA A 172 -17.29 21.87 -30.43
N ARG A 173 -17.34 22.13 -29.11
CA ARG A 173 -18.42 22.89 -28.47
C ARG A 173 -18.08 24.34 -28.16
N TYR A 174 -16.82 24.65 -27.86
CA TYR A 174 -16.42 25.96 -27.34
C TYR A 174 -15.44 26.66 -28.30
N GLU A 175 -15.89 27.76 -28.89
CA GLU A 175 -15.01 28.67 -29.63
C GLU A 175 -13.94 29.23 -28.69
N GLY A 176 -12.67 29.24 -29.14
CA GLY A 176 -11.53 29.69 -28.33
C GLY A 176 -10.86 28.60 -27.47
N TYR A 177 -11.44 27.41 -27.30
CA TYR A 177 -10.80 26.32 -26.55
C TYR A 177 -9.46 25.90 -27.16
N GLY A 178 -9.33 25.95 -28.48
CA GLY A 178 -8.06 25.70 -29.17
C GLY A 178 -6.96 26.71 -28.81
N ALA A 179 -7.30 27.98 -28.57
CA ALA A 179 -6.35 28.99 -28.09
C ALA A 179 -5.94 28.70 -26.63
N TYR A 180 -6.90 28.37 -25.78
CA TYR A 180 -6.65 27.96 -24.41
C TYR A 180 -5.75 26.71 -24.30
N MET A 181 -5.94 25.71 -25.17
CA MET A 181 -5.06 24.53 -25.23
C MET A 181 -3.62 24.87 -25.63
N ARG A 182 -3.41 25.95 -26.39
CA ARG A 182 -2.08 26.43 -26.74
C ARG A 182 -1.40 27.12 -25.56
N GLU A 183 -2.12 27.69 -24.61
CA GLU A 183 -1.51 28.45 -23.50
C GLU A 183 -1.40 27.64 -22.20
N THR A 184 -2.31 26.69 -22.00
CA THR A 184 -2.46 25.93 -20.75
C THR A 184 -2.07 24.47 -20.96
N GLY A 185 -1.35 23.84 -20.02
CA GLY A 185 -1.00 22.41 -20.11
C GLY A 185 -2.10 21.46 -19.61
N MET A 186 -2.06 20.19 -20.01
CA MET A 186 -3.13 19.21 -19.71
C MET A 186 -3.24 18.90 -18.20
N PHE A 187 -2.18 18.34 -17.61
CA PHE A 187 -2.09 18.03 -16.17
C PHE A 187 -1.00 18.80 -15.44
N LEU A 188 -0.02 19.36 -16.16
CA LEU A 188 1.05 20.18 -15.58
C LEU A 188 1.14 21.51 -16.32
N PRO A 189 1.66 22.57 -15.69
CA PRO A 189 1.84 23.86 -16.34
C PRO A 189 2.63 23.74 -17.64
N LYS A 190 2.27 24.55 -18.63
CA LYS A 190 2.94 24.52 -19.93
C LYS A 190 4.42 24.87 -19.77
N GLY A 191 5.31 24.04 -20.32
CA GLY A 191 6.77 24.22 -20.27
C GLY A 191 7.50 23.25 -19.34
N TRP A 192 6.83 22.66 -18.35
CA TRP A 192 7.46 21.73 -17.40
C TRP A 192 7.84 20.37 -18.02
N LEU A 193 7.13 19.93 -19.07
CA LEU A 193 7.35 18.64 -19.75
C LEU A 193 7.67 18.81 -21.25
N SER A 194 8.29 19.92 -21.64
CA SER A 194 8.49 20.30 -23.06
C SER A 194 9.27 19.27 -23.91
N GLY A 195 9.95 18.29 -23.31
CA GLY A 195 10.70 17.23 -23.98
C GLY A 195 9.99 15.89 -24.18
N PHE A 196 8.84 15.62 -23.54
CA PHE A 196 8.17 14.31 -23.61
C PHE A 196 6.99 14.33 -24.59
N ARG A 197 7.27 14.06 -25.88
CA ARG A 197 6.23 13.86 -26.91
C ARG A 197 6.29 12.44 -27.43
N VAL A 198 5.32 11.62 -27.02
CA VAL A 198 5.19 10.26 -27.55
C VAL A 198 4.26 10.31 -28.76
N ASN A 199 4.86 10.31 -29.96
CA ASN A 199 4.12 10.20 -31.21
C ASN A 199 3.99 8.72 -31.59
N PHE A 200 2.78 8.20 -31.50
CA PHE A 200 2.45 6.90 -32.05
C PHE A 200 1.95 7.07 -33.49
N GLY A 201 2.18 6.06 -34.33
CA GLY A 201 1.86 6.10 -35.75
C GLY A 201 0.42 6.51 -36.08
N VAL A 202 0.20 6.90 -37.34
CA VAL A 202 -1.06 7.51 -37.80
C VAL A 202 -2.26 6.55 -37.74
N SER A 203 -2.00 5.24 -37.78
CA SER A 203 -3.06 4.21 -37.74
C SER A 203 -3.66 4.01 -36.34
N THR A 204 -4.95 3.70 -36.29
CA THR A 204 -5.68 3.43 -35.04
C THR A 204 -5.05 2.29 -34.24
N ILE A 205 -4.62 1.22 -34.92
CA ILE A 205 -3.96 0.06 -34.31
C ILE A 205 -2.59 0.45 -33.76
N GLY A 206 -1.78 1.20 -34.53
CA GLY A 206 -0.47 1.67 -34.08
C GLY A 206 -0.55 2.58 -32.85
N ARG A 207 -1.59 3.42 -32.79
CA ARG A 207 -1.87 4.26 -31.62
C ARG A 207 -2.26 3.43 -30.39
N LEU A 208 -3.13 2.44 -30.55
CA LEU A 208 -3.54 1.56 -29.45
C LEU A 208 -2.34 0.77 -28.92
N ALA A 209 -1.60 0.10 -29.81
CA ALA A 209 -0.40 -0.66 -29.45
C ALA A 209 0.65 0.22 -28.75
N GLY A 210 0.84 1.44 -29.23
CA GLY A 210 1.73 2.42 -28.62
C GLY A 210 1.34 2.79 -27.19
N TRP A 211 0.07 3.15 -26.96
CA TRP A 211 -0.43 3.47 -25.61
C TRP A 211 -0.41 2.25 -24.68
N SER A 212 -0.69 1.05 -25.21
CA SER A 212 -0.55 -0.20 -24.45
C SER A 212 0.90 -0.46 -24.06
N LEU A 213 1.87 -0.21 -24.95
CA LEU A 213 3.29 -0.35 -24.64
C LEU A 213 3.73 0.63 -23.54
N VAL A 214 3.30 1.89 -23.62
CA VAL A 214 3.59 2.88 -22.56
C VAL A 214 2.91 2.50 -21.24
N PHE A 215 1.68 1.98 -21.28
CA PHE A 215 1.03 1.46 -20.08
C PHE A 215 1.83 0.31 -19.44
N ILE A 216 2.22 -0.70 -20.23
CA ILE A 216 2.99 -1.85 -19.75
C ILE A 216 4.35 -1.39 -19.22
N ALA A 217 5.05 -0.49 -19.92
CA ALA A 217 6.34 0.05 -19.49
C ALA A 217 6.21 0.84 -18.17
N THR A 218 5.22 1.72 -18.05
CA THR A 218 4.96 2.46 -16.80
C THR A 218 4.63 1.52 -15.66
N LEU A 219 3.80 0.49 -15.91
CA LEU A 219 3.46 -0.51 -14.90
C LEU A 219 4.69 -1.31 -14.46
N ALA A 220 5.53 -1.76 -15.41
CA ALA A 220 6.76 -2.49 -15.11
C ALA A 220 7.75 -1.64 -14.30
N VAL A 221 7.94 -0.37 -14.65
CA VAL A 221 8.79 0.57 -13.90
C VAL A 221 8.23 0.79 -12.49
N ALA A 222 6.91 0.98 -12.36
CA ALA A 222 6.26 1.17 -11.06
C ALA A 222 6.42 -0.06 -10.17
N ILE A 223 6.22 -1.26 -10.72
CA ILE A 223 6.42 -2.54 -10.00
C ILE A 223 7.89 -2.70 -9.60
N ALA A 224 8.84 -2.43 -10.50
CA ALA A 224 10.27 -2.52 -10.19
C ALA A 224 10.67 -1.53 -9.08
N ALA A 225 10.17 -0.30 -9.13
CA ALA A 225 10.38 0.70 -8.09
C ALA A 225 9.79 0.25 -6.74
N ALA A 226 8.58 -0.33 -6.74
CA ALA A 226 7.96 -0.88 -5.53
C ALA A 226 8.77 -2.04 -4.95
N PHE A 227 9.27 -2.97 -5.76
CA PHE A 227 10.18 -4.02 -5.29
C PHE A 227 11.51 -3.47 -4.76
N GLY A 228 12.03 -2.40 -5.38
CA GLY A 228 13.21 -1.68 -4.89
C GLY A 228 12.97 -1.07 -3.50
N LEU A 229 11.84 -0.36 -3.34
CA LEU A 229 11.42 0.19 -2.05
C LEU A 229 11.22 -0.90 -1.00
N ARG A 230 10.58 -2.02 -1.37
CA ARG A 230 10.39 -3.18 -0.48
C ARG A 230 11.72 -3.75 -0.02
N SER A 231 12.66 -3.92 -0.94
CA SER A 231 13.99 -4.44 -0.62
C SER A 231 14.74 -3.49 0.33
N HIS A 232 14.68 -2.18 0.07
CA HIS A 232 15.28 -1.17 0.94
C HIS A 232 14.63 -1.16 2.32
N ALA A 233 13.30 -1.20 2.38
CA ALA A 233 12.56 -1.20 3.63
C ALA A 233 12.85 -2.43 4.50
N ILE A 234 12.91 -3.62 3.91
CA ILE A 234 13.29 -4.85 4.64
C ILE A 234 14.73 -4.74 5.17
N SER A 235 15.64 -4.13 4.40
CA SER A 235 17.03 -3.94 4.83
C SER A 235 17.19 -2.93 5.96
N SER A 236 16.24 -2.00 6.11
CA SER A 236 16.25 -0.95 7.12
C SER A 236 15.41 -1.27 8.37
N LEU A 237 14.87 -2.48 8.47
CA LEU A 237 14.18 -2.95 9.67
C LEU A 237 15.17 -3.16 10.82
N TYR A 238 14.74 -2.83 12.03
CA TYR A 238 15.39 -3.28 13.25
C TYR A 238 15.17 -4.78 13.38
N ALA A 239 16.17 -5.56 12.95
CA ALA A 239 16.07 -7.02 12.89
C ALA A 239 17.34 -7.69 13.38
N HIS A 240 17.19 -8.71 14.24
CA HIS A 240 18.24 -9.61 14.69
C HIS A 240 18.09 -10.96 13.98
N GLU A 241 19.14 -11.40 13.29
CA GLU A 241 19.17 -12.70 12.61
C GLU A 241 19.82 -13.76 13.50
N ALA A 242 19.15 -14.91 13.61
CA ALA A 242 19.62 -16.08 14.36
C ALA A 242 19.55 -17.33 13.47
N PRO A 243 20.25 -18.43 13.80
CA PRO A 243 20.22 -19.67 13.02
C PRO A 243 18.80 -20.24 12.79
N GLU A 244 17.92 -20.07 13.78
CA GLU A 244 16.53 -20.55 13.75
C GLU A 244 15.57 -19.62 12.99
N GLY A 245 15.94 -18.36 12.74
CA GLY A 245 15.04 -17.40 12.11
C GLY A 245 15.44 -15.93 12.28
N VAL A 246 14.45 -15.05 12.17
CA VAL A 246 14.65 -13.59 12.25
C VAL A 246 13.70 -12.98 13.27
N TYR A 247 14.21 -12.06 14.08
CA TYR A 247 13.46 -11.33 15.09
C TYR A 247 13.36 -9.87 14.67
N LEU A 248 12.14 -9.35 14.60
CA LEU A 248 11.85 -7.98 14.18
C LEU A 248 11.41 -7.16 15.39
N ALA A 249 12.01 -5.99 15.57
CA ALA A 249 11.51 -5.04 16.55
C ALA A 249 10.36 -4.22 15.96
N VAL A 250 9.30 -4.05 16.75
CA VAL A 250 8.14 -3.21 16.37
C VAL A 250 8.40 -1.74 16.74
N THR A 251 9.32 -1.49 17.66
CA THR A 251 9.79 -0.16 18.09
C THR A 251 11.26 0.03 17.77
N GLU A 252 11.73 1.27 17.83
CA GLU A 252 13.16 1.60 17.74
C GLU A 252 13.91 0.94 18.90
N ILE A 253 14.93 0.15 18.57
CA ILE A 253 15.79 -0.56 19.51
C ILE A 253 17.14 -0.85 18.86
N ASP A 254 18.20 -0.84 19.64
CA ASP A 254 19.53 -1.26 19.17
C ASP A 254 19.59 -2.77 18.93
N GLU A 255 20.40 -3.19 17.96
CA GLU A 255 20.54 -4.61 17.61
C GLU A 255 21.11 -5.44 18.77
N ALA A 256 22.09 -4.91 19.52
CA ALA A 256 22.69 -5.62 20.65
C ALA A 256 21.68 -5.76 21.81
N GLU A 257 20.85 -4.74 22.00
CA GLU A 257 19.78 -4.78 22.99
C GLU A 257 18.70 -5.80 22.62
N MET A 258 18.25 -5.81 21.36
CA MET A 258 17.30 -6.81 20.86
C MET A 258 17.86 -8.23 20.97
N ALA A 259 19.12 -8.44 20.58
CA ALA A 259 19.79 -9.73 20.71
C ALA A 259 19.80 -10.20 22.18
N SER A 260 20.12 -9.30 23.13
CA SER A 260 20.07 -9.60 24.56
C SER A 260 18.67 -10.03 25.02
N ILE A 261 17.61 -9.34 24.58
CA ILE A 261 16.22 -9.69 24.94
C ILE A 261 15.85 -11.08 24.39
N VAL A 262 16.21 -11.37 23.14
CA VAL A 262 15.95 -12.67 22.50
C VAL A 262 16.71 -13.79 23.20
N GLU A 263 17.97 -13.57 23.56
CA GLU A 263 18.77 -14.56 24.28
C GLU A 263 18.21 -14.82 25.69
N ILE A 264 17.79 -13.78 26.42
CA ILE A 264 17.10 -13.96 27.71
C ILE A 264 15.82 -14.79 27.51
N ALA A 265 15.01 -14.49 26.48
CA ALA A 265 13.80 -15.26 26.19
C ALA A 265 14.10 -16.75 25.95
N LYS A 266 15.20 -17.06 25.25
CA LYS A 266 15.66 -18.42 24.94
C LYS A 266 16.25 -19.17 26.14
N THR A 267 16.49 -18.51 27.27
CA THR A 267 16.87 -19.21 28.52
C THR A 267 15.72 -20.01 29.15
N SER A 268 14.46 -19.74 28.77
CA SER A 268 13.31 -20.47 29.29
C SER A 268 13.33 -21.94 28.82
N PRO A 269 13.19 -22.91 29.75
CA PRO A 269 13.09 -24.33 29.39
C PRO A 269 11.91 -24.62 28.43
N ASP A 270 10.78 -23.92 28.62
CA ASP A 270 9.59 -24.07 27.76
C ASP A 270 9.88 -23.64 26.33
N VAL A 271 10.64 -22.55 26.16
CA VAL A 271 11.06 -22.04 24.84
C VAL A 271 12.02 -23.01 24.18
N GLN A 272 13.02 -23.52 24.90
CA GLN A 272 13.97 -24.49 24.36
C GLN A 272 13.27 -25.78 23.93
N ALA A 273 12.34 -26.28 24.75
CA ALA A 273 11.53 -27.45 24.41
C ALA A 273 10.69 -27.18 23.14
N ALA A 274 10.00 -26.04 23.07
CA ALA A 274 9.19 -25.68 21.90
C ALA A 274 10.02 -25.51 20.62
N LEU A 275 11.19 -24.87 20.69
CA LEU A 275 12.10 -24.72 19.56
C LEU A 275 12.67 -26.07 19.09
N SER A 276 13.01 -26.96 20.01
CA SER A 276 13.50 -28.30 19.67
C SER A 276 12.47 -29.15 18.93
N ASN A 277 11.17 -28.97 19.26
CA ASN A 277 10.07 -29.69 18.62
C ASN A 277 9.76 -29.22 17.19
N LEU A 278 10.16 -28.01 16.80
CA LEU A 278 9.86 -27.45 15.47
C LEU A 278 10.74 -28.02 14.36
N GLY A 279 11.85 -28.69 14.70
CA GLY A 279 12.82 -29.24 13.74
C GLY A 279 13.66 -28.16 13.03
N GLY A 280 14.77 -28.56 12.41
CA GLY A 280 15.74 -27.63 11.79
C GLY A 280 15.26 -26.88 10.53
N SER A 281 14.11 -27.26 9.98
CA SER A 281 13.49 -26.63 8.81
C SER A 281 12.48 -25.53 9.16
N ALA A 282 12.05 -25.42 10.42
CA ALA A 282 11.19 -24.32 10.83
C ALA A 282 11.96 -22.99 10.75
N ARG A 283 11.27 -21.94 10.30
CA ARG A 283 11.81 -20.59 10.21
C ARG A 283 11.04 -19.71 11.15
N ILE A 284 11.69 -19.29 12.23
CA ILE A 284 11.10 -18.40 13.21
C ILE A 284 10.99 -17.01 12.61
N LEU A 285 9.82 -16.41 12.79
CA LEU A 285 9.60 -14.99 12.64
C LEU A 285 9.15 -14.45 13.98
N GLY A 286 10.09 -13.85 14.70
CA GLY A 286 9.88 -13.32 16.04
C GLY A 286 9.54 -11.83 16.01
N TYR A 287 8.74 -11.37 16.98
CA TYR A 287 8.43 -9.95 17.17
C TYR A 287 8.87 -9.53 18.56
N VAL A 288 9.74 -8.53 18.65
CA VAL A 288 10.25 -7.94 19.90
C VAL A 288 9.57 -6.59 20.10
N MET A 289 8.93 -6.41 21.24
CA MET A 289 8.19 -5.18 21.54
C MET A 289 8.07 -4.93 23.05
N PRO A 290 7.81 -3.67 23.46
CA PRO A 290 7.50 -3.37 24.85
C PRO A 290 6.30 -4.17 25.34
N ARG A 291 6.27 -4.49 26.64
CA ARG A 291 5.26 -5.39 27.21
C ARG A 291 3.83 -4.87 27.05
N GLU A 292 3.62 -3.56 27.12
CA GLU A 292 2.31 -2.92 27.05
C GLU A 292 1.81 -2.76 25.60
N MET A 293 2.72 -2.75 24.62
CA MET A 293 2.40 -2.58 23.20
C MET A 293 1.58 -3.76 22.68
N TYR A 294 0.60 -3.54 21.84
CA TYR A 294 -0.09 -4.63 21.14
C TYR A 294 -0.44 -4.26 19.71
N VAL A 295 -0.42 -5.26 18.84
CA VAL A 295 -0.64 -5.12 17.40
C VAL A 295 -1.50 -6.29 16.94
N SER A 296 -2.67 -6.01 16.38
CA SER A 296 -3.67 -7.04 16.05
C SER A 296 -3.24 -8.01 14.95
N GLU A 297 -2.33 -7.61 14.06
CA GLU A 297 -1.76 -8.45 12.98
C GLU A 297 -0.73 -9.46 13.49
N ILE A 298 -0.21 -9.24 14.71
CA ILE A 298 0.71 -10.16 15.39
C ILE A 298 -0.15 -11.08 16.27
N PRO A 299 0.01 -12.41 16.20
CA PRO A 299 -0.87 -13.34 16.90
C PRO A 299 -0.44 -13.46 18.37
N MET A 300 -0.77 -12.43 19.14
CA MET A 300 -0.43 -12.24 20.55
C MET A 300 -1.69 -12.10 21.42
N TYR A 301 -1.52 -12.12 22.75
CA TYR A 301 -2.63 -11.84 23.65
C TYR A 301 -2.93 -10.34 23.70
N LEU A 302 -4.18 -9.98 23.44
CA LEU A 302 -4.68 -8.62 23.63
C LEU A 302 -5.03 -8.35 25.11
N PRO A 303 -5.00 -7.08 25.55
CA PRO A 303 -5.46 -6.70 26.88
C PRO A 303 -6.92 -7.11 27.16
N PRO A 304 -7.31 -7.32 28.43
CA PRO A 304 -8.70 -7.63 28.77
C PRO A 304 -9.66 -6.53 28.26
N GLY A 305 -10.71 -6.94 27.54
CA GLY A 305 -11.70 -6.03 26.95
C GLY A 305 -11.38 -5.56 25.54
N GLU A 306 -10.14 -5.76 25.07
CA GLU A 306 -9.74 -5.46 23.70
C GLU A 306 -9.94 -6.66 22.78
N THR A 307 -10.49 -6.40 21.60
CA THR A 307 -10.68 -7.41 20.54
C THR A 307 -9.93 -7.07 19.26
N PHE A 308 -9.61 -5.80 19.03
CA PHE A 308 -8.88 -5.30 17.88
C PHE A 308 -8.29 -3.92 18.17
N GLY A 309 -7.14 -3.60 17.59
CA GLY A 309 -6.45 -2.31 17.69
C GLY A 309 -4.92 -2.41 17.71
N HIS A 310 -4.29 -1.24 17.73
CA HIS A 310 -2.86 -1.07 17.96
C HIS A 310 -2.65 -0.09 19.10
N SER A 311 -1.67 -0.37 19.96
CA SER A 311 -1.22 0.57 20.97
C SER A 311 0.30 0.59 21.00
N ALA A 312 0.87 1.75 20.70
CA ALA A 312 2.29 2.05 20.84
C ALA A 312 2.47 3.07 21.98
N PRO A 313 2.85 2.63 23.20
CA PRO A 313 3.03 3.54 24.32
C PRO A 313 4.20 4.51 24.07
N ARG A 314 3.95 5.82 24.16
CA ARG A 314 4.99 6.86 23.97
C ARG A 314 6.14 6.76 24.96
N ASN A 315 5.82 6.37 26.20
CA ASN A 315 6.79 6.08 27.25
C ASN A 315 6.52 4.65 27.72
N HIS A 316 7.43 3.74 27.42
CA HIS A 316 7.38 2.36 27.90
C HIS A 316 8.45 2.15 28.97
N ASP A 317 8.24 1.15 29.83
CA ASP A 317 9.27 0.69 30.75
C ASP A 317 10.36 -0.02 29.94
N GLY A 318 11.53 0.60 29.83
CA GLY A 318 12.68 0.06 29.08
C GLY A 318 13.21 -1.27 29.61
N ALA A 319 12.75 -1.72 30.79
CA ALA A 319 13.07 -3.04 31.32
C ALA A 319 12.07 -4.13 30.90
N SER A 320 10.82 -3.79 30.57
CA SER A 320 9.73 -4.75 30.37
C SER A 320 9.42 -5.02 28.90
N TRP A 321 9.82 -6.19 28.43
CA TRP A 321 9.71 -6.59 27.03
C TRP A 321 8.89 -7.87 26.86
N LYS A 322 8.42 -8.09 25.64
CA LYS A 322 7.90 -9.39 25.21
C LYS A 322 8.41 -9.77 23.83
N VAL A 323 8.55 -11.07 23.64
CA VAL A 323 8.94 -11.69 22.37
C VAL A 323 7.83 -12.63 21.95
N ILE A 324 7.21 -12.36 20.81
CA ILE A 324 6.19 -13.21 20.20
C ILE A 324 6.87 -14.10 19.17
N PHE A 325 6.84 -15.41 19.38
CA PHE A 325 7.39 -16.39 18.47
C PHE A 325 6.31 -16.87 17.51
N THR A 326 6.60 -16.79 16.22
CA THR A 326 5.76 -17.36 15.17
C THR A 326 6.60 -18.17 14.20
N GLN A 327 5.97 -19.12 13.51
CA GLN A 327 6.58 -19.86 12.43
C GLN A 327 6.17 -19.21 11.11
N ALA A 328 7.14 -18.78 10.30
CA ALA A 328 6.89 -18.24 8.98
C ALA A 328 6.36 -19.34 8.04
N ILE A 329 5.29 -19.04 7.32
CA ILE A 329 4.77 -19.86 6.23
C ILE A 329 5.30 -19.30 4.92
N VAL A 330 6.10 -20.12 4.24
CA VAL A 330 6.80 -19.79 2.99
C VAL A 330 6.32 -20.73 1.89
N GLY A 331 6.33 -20.26 0.64
CA GLY A 331 5.96 -21.09 -0.51
C GLY A 331 7.04 -22.13 -0.84
N ASP A 332 6.74 -22.97 -1.84
CA ASP A 332 7.66 -24.03 -2.30
C ASP A 332 9.04 -23.49 -2.68
N GLY A 333 10.07 -24.29 -2.40
CA GLY A 333 11.48 -23.99 -2.71
C GLY A 333 12.40 -24.14 -1.50
N GLU A 334 13.64 -23.64 -1.64
CA GLU A 334 14.61 -23.64 -0.55
C GLU A 334 14.11 -22.78 0.62
N ALA A 335 14.31 -23.27 1.86
CA ALA A 335 13.86 -22.57 3.05
C ALA A 335 14.67 -21.29 3.27
N PRO A 336 14.04 -20.10 3.29
CA PRO A 336 14.75 -18.84 3.40
C PRO A 336 15.48 -18.73 4.74
N VAL A 337 16.54 -17.91 4.78
CA VAL A 337 17.37 -17.67 5.97
C VAL A 337 17.46 -16.17 6.22
N GLY A 338 17.56 -15.78 7.49
CA GLY A 338 17.69 -14.38 7.89
C GLY A 338 16.53 -13.51 7.43
N ARG A 339 16.81 -12.28 6.99
CA ARG A 339 15.81 -11.34 6.48
C ARG A 339 15.05 -11.82 5.23
N ASP A 340 15.53 -12.83 4.51
CA ASP A 340 14.77 -13.39 3.38
C ASP A 340 13.48 -14.09 3.84
N ILE A 341 13.43 -14.52 5.11
CA ILE A 341 12.20 -15.02 5.75
C ILE A 341 11.11 -13.95 5.67
N VAL A 342 11.43 -12.69 5.98
CA VAL A 342 10.47 -11.56 5.90
C VAL A 342 9.99 -11.33 4.47
N ARG A 343 10.90 -11.46 3.49
CA ARG A 343 10.59 -11.23 2.07
C ARG A 343 9.65 -12.28 1.50
N ARG A 344 9.82 -13.55 1.89
CA ARG A 344 9.12 -14.71 1.30
C ARG A 344 7.95 -15.22 2.13
N ALA A 345 7.88 -14.90 3.42
CA ALA A 345 6.75 -15.27 4.25
C ALA A 345 5.49 -14.58 3.73
N PHE A 346 4.47 -15.38 3.41
CA PHE A 346 3.15 -14.87 3.05
C PHE A 346 2.17 -14.95 4.23
N ASN A 347 2.45 -15.80 5.22
CA ASN A 347 1.68 -15.89 6.46
C ASN A 347 2.55 -16.43 7.61
N LYS A 348 1.95 -16.61 8.79
CA LYS A 348 2.62 -17.06 10.01
C LYS A 348 1.69 -17.88 10.90
N THR A 349 2.24 -18.87 11.60
CA THR A 349 1.53 -19.65 12.63
C THR A 349 2.01 -19.21 14.01
N PRO A 350 1.12 -18.87 14.97
CA PRO A 350 1.53 -18.56 16.32
C PRO A 350 2.17 -19.75 17.02
N LEU A 351 3.24 -19.50 17.78
CA LEU A 351 3.88 -20.51 18.61
C LEU A 351 3.69 -20.21 20.09
N PHE A 352 4.20 -19.08 20.60
CA PHE A 352 4.11 -18.71 22.02
C PHE A 352 4.54 -17.25 22.24
N GLU A 353 4.18 -16.70 23.40
CA GLU A 353 4.61 -15.37 23.88
C GLU A 353 5.52 -15.54 25.10
N VAL A 354 6.66 -14.87 25.10
CA VAL A 354 7.61 -14.84 26.22
C VAL A 354 7.73 -13.42 26.74
N ARG A 355 7.68 -13.24 28.06
CA ARG A 355 7.86 -11.95 28.72
C ARG A 355 9.21 -11.91 29.39
N VAL A 356 9.94 -10.84 29.12
CA VAL A 356 11.32 -10.65 29.55
C VAL A 356 11.41 -9.40 30.40
N ASP A 357 12.08 -9.54 31.54
CA ASP A 357 12.53 -8.41 32.35
C ASP A 357 14.04 -8.27 32.15
N LYS A 358 14.42 -7.22 31.43
CA LYS A 358 15.81 -6.93 31.07
C LYS A 358 16.63 -6.50 32.29
N ALA A 359 16.04 -5.78 33.24
CA ALA A 359 16.77 -5.30 34.42
C ALA A 359 17.25 -6.46 35.30
N SER A 360 16.42 -7.48 35.45
CA SER A 360 16.72 -8.70 36.20
C SER A 360 17.34 -9.82 35.37
N GLN A 361 17.46 -9.64 34.05
CA GLN A 361 17.97 -10.63 33.08
C GLN A 361 17.21 -11.97 33.17
N ARG A 362 15.88 -11.92 33.30
CA ARG A 362 15.04 -13.11 33.55
C ARG A 362 13.79 -13.12 32.69
N VAL A 363 13.33 -14.34 32.42
CA VAL A 363 11.98 -14.58 31.89
C VAL A 363 10.98 -14.46 33.03
N VAL A 364 9.98 -13.58 32.87
CA VAL A 364 8.94 -13.31 33.87
C VAL A 364 7.58 -13.91 33.50
N GLY A 365 7.47 -14.50 32.31
CA GLY A 365 6.28 -15.24 31.93
C GLY A 365 6.41 -15.94 30.58
N PHE A 366 5.74 -17.08 30.48
CA PHE A 366 5.55 -17.83 29.23
C PHE A 366 4.05 -17.98 29.01
N ARG A 367 3.61 -17.81 27.76
CA ARG A 367 2.22 -18.06 27.37
C ARG A 367 2.17 -18.92 26.12
N PRO A 368 1.28 -19.93 26.07
CA PRO A 368 1.02 -20.72 24.87
C PRO A 368 0.46 -19.82 23.75
N PRO A 369 0.28 -20.32 22.51
CA PRO A 369 -0.32 -19.50 21.47
C PRO A 369 -1.78 -19.17 21.83
N PRO A 370 -2.30 -17.99 21.45
CA PRO A 370 -3.71 -17.66 21.68
C PRO A 370 -4.61 -18.68 20.98
N ALA A 371 -5.68 -19.14 21.64
CA ALA A 371 -6.58 -20.17 21.11
C ALA A 371 -7.31 -19.72 19.83
N THR A 372 -7.64 -18.43 19.74
CA THR A 372 -8.28 -17.82 18.58
C THR A 372 -7.58 -16.49 18.28
N PRO A 373 -6.45 -16.49 17.53
CA PRO A 373 -5.86 -15.25 17.07
C PRO A 373 -6.87 -14.50 16.18
N TYR A 374 -6.86 -13.17 16.23
CA TYR A 374 -7.87 -12.34 15.56
C TYR A 374 -7.97 -12.63 14.06
N TYR A 375 -6.82 -12.85 13.41
CA TYR A 375 -6.72 -13.23 12.00
C TYR A 375 -6.48 -14.73 11.79
N ALA A 376 -6.98 -15.60 12.67
CA ALA A 376 -6.87 -17.05 12.50
C ALA A 376 -7.34 -17.47 11.09
N ASN A 377 -6.51 -18.23 10.38
CA ASN A 377 -6.80 -18.72 9.01
C ASN A 377 -6.99 -17.62 7.95
N HIS A 378 -6.69 -16.36 8.27
CA HIS A 378 -6.70 -15.26 7.31
C HIS A 378 -5.28 -14.89 6.89
N GLN A 379 -5.13 -14.46 5.65
CA GLN A 379 -3.85 -14.00 5.14
C GLN A 379 -3.61 -12.56 5.59
N VAL A 380 -2.64 -12.39 6.49
CA VAL A 380 -2.22 -11.06 6.94
C VAL A 380 -0.79 -10.84 6.46
N PRO A 381 -0.61 -10.25 5.28
CA PRO A 381 0.73 -9.97 4.77
C PRO A 381 1.45 -9.04 5.74
N LEU A 382 2.63 -9.45 6.16
CA LEU A 382 3.50 -8.72 7.07
C LEU A 382 4.27 -7.60 6.37
N PHE A 383 4.50 -7.81 5.08
CA PHE A 383 5.33 -7.01 4.21
C PHE A 383 4.96 -7.21 2.75
#